data_AF-A0A0M0W784-F1
#
_entry.id   AF-A0A0M0W784-F1
#
_cell.length_a   1.000
_cell.length_b   1.000
_cell.length_c   1.000
_cell.angle_alpha   90.00
_cell.angle_beta   90.00
_cell.angle_gamma   90.00
#
_symmetry.space_group_name_H-M   'P 1'
#
loop_
_entity.id
_entity.type
_entity.pdbx_description
1 polymer ?
#
loop_
_entity_poly.entity_id
_entity_poly.type
_entity_poly.pdbx_seq_one_letter_code
_entity_poly.pdbx_strand_id
1 'polypeptide(L)'
;MSNQTSTCQTRKYTITTGPFLVPFEATVGQPNNRLVILIKNPTSKPLEADVVIEYCPSLQLSMEGISLPFITNEKEKPFLEGLPSTVIPPRSCTRLEFDISSLVNGILHVKSTGDYLVGERPLRGKLEIEVVGGAGLSHPTNPGLSVADPSMVFHYGDMKAILFGN
;
A
#
# COMPACT_ATOMS: atom_id res chain seq x y z
N MET A 1 -26.33 16.03 -38.18
CA MET A 1 -26.53 15.46 -36.83
C MET A 1 -25.18 14.98 -36.34
N SER A 2 -24.50 15.77 -35.50
CA SER A 2 -23.19 15.44 -34.95
C SER A 2 -23.36 14.66 -33.65
N ASN A 3 -22.93 13.40 -33.63
CA ASN A 3 -22.81 12.61 -32.41
C ASN A 3 -21.68 13.18 -31.54
N GLN A 4 -22.04 13.98 -30.53
CA GLN A 4 -21.14 14.27 -29.43
C GLN A 4 -21.08 13.02 -28.54
N THR A 5 -20.07 12.19 -28.72
CA THR A 5 -19.66 11.24 -27.70
C THR A 5 -19.12 12.03 -26.52
N SER A 6 -19.97 12.25 -25.51
CA SER A 6 -19.52 12.73 -24.21
C SER A 6 -18.62 11.64 -23.61
N THR A 7 -17.31 11.81 -23.71
CA THR A 7 -16.36 11.05 -22.92
C THR A 7 -16.59 11.45 -21.46
N CYS A 8 -17.40 10.67 -20.75
CA CYS A 8 -17.52 10.77 -19.31
C CYS A 8 -16.14 10.45 -18.75
N GLN A 9 -15.36 11.49 -18.44
CA GLN A 9 -14.07 11.34 -17.77
C GLN A 9 -14.36 10.77 -16.39
N THR A 10 -14.26 9.45 -16.25
CA THR A 10 -14.34 8.78 -14.95
C THR A 10 -13.19 9.31 -14.10
N ARG A 11 -13.51 10.16 -13.11
CA ARG A 11 -12.51 10.69 -12.19
C ARG A 11 -11.85 9.53 -11.45
N LYS A 12 -10.55 9.35 -11.67
CA LYS A 12 -9.72 8.46 -10.88
C LYS A 12 -9.25 9.19 -9.63
N TYR A 13 -9.18 8.48 -8.52
CA TYR A 13 -8.65 9.01 -7.27
C TYR A 13 -7.42 8.22 -6.86
N THR A 14 -6.45 8.89 -6.27
CA THR A 14 -5.26 8.25 -5.68
C THR A 14 -5.31 8.38 -4.17
N ILE A 15 -5.08 7.28 -3.46
CA ILE A 15 -4.92 7.23 -2.01
C ILE A 15 -3.59 6.60 -1.65
N THR A 16 -3.01 6.99 -0.52
CA THR A 16 -1.72 6.50 -0.09
C THR A 16 -1.59 6.42 1.43
N THR A 17 -0.77 5.49 1.90
CA THR A 17 -0.28 5.45 3.30
C THR A 17 0.63 6.64 3.62
N GLY A 18 1.18 7.31 2.60
CA GLY A 18 2.39 8.12 2.76
C GLY A 18 3.63 7.24 3.02
N PRO A 19 4.82 7.85 3.14
CA PRO A 19 6.03 7.12 3.48
C PRO A 19 5.98 6.63 4.93
N PHE A 20 6.37 5.39 5.16
CA PHE A 20 6.54 4.80 6.48
C PHE A 20 7.82 3.96 6.54
N LEU A 21 8.47 3.96 7.70
CA LEU A 21 9.64 3.15 7.97
C LEU A 21 9.21 1.69 8.16
N VAL A 22 9.98 0.74 7.62
CA VAL A 22 9.86 -0.68 7.95
C VAL A 22 10.85 -0.98 9.08
N PRO A 23 10.41 -1.16 10.34
CA PRO A 23 11.34 -1.51 11.41
C PRO A 23 11.96 -2.89 11.14
N PHE A 24 13.19 -3.11 11.61
CA PHE A 24 13.84 -4.41 11.48
C PHE A 24 13.04 -5.55 12.14
N GLU A 25 12.52 -5.32 13.33
CA GLU A 25 11.69 -6.25 14.09
C GLU A 25 10.37 -5.60 14.51
N ALA A 26 9.30 -6.40 14.46
CA ALA A 26 8.03 -6.10 15.11
C ALA A 26 8.21 -6.01 16.63
N THR A 27 7.22 -5.43 17.32
CA THR A 27 7.23 -5.20 18.78
C THR A 27 7.49 -6.46 19.64
N VAL A 28 7.40 -7.65 19.05
CA VAL A 28 7.62 -8.96 19.70
C VAL A 28 8.97 -9.62 19.36
N GLY A 29 9.89 -8.92 18.69
CA GLY A 29 11.19 -9.46 18.27
C GLY A 29 11.12 -10.43 17.08
N GLN A 30 10.04 -10.39 16.30
CA GLN A 30 9.89 -11.13 15.05
C GLN A 30 10.20 -10.21 13.86
N PRO A 31 10.75 -10.72 12.75
CA PRO A 31 11.10 -9.86 11.61
C PRO A 31 9.85 -9.30 10.94
N ASN A 32 9.90 -8.03 10.54
CA ASN A 32 8.90 -7.45 9.65
C ASN A 32 9.17 -7.89 8.21
N ASN A 33 8.65 -9.05 7.86
CA ASN A 33 8.91 -9.70 6.58
C ASN A 33 7.69 -9.82 5.67
N ARG A 34 6.50 -9.38 6.12
CA ARG A 34 5.28 -9.47 5.31
C ARG A 34 4.47 -8.19 5.32
N LEU A 35 4.02 -7.81 4.13
CA LEU A 35 3.05 -6.73 3.91
C LEU A 35 1.76 -7.33 3.36
N VAL A 36 0.64 -7.03 4.01
CA VAL A 36 -0.71 -7.45 3.58
C VAL A 36 -1.49 -6.21 3.16
N ILE A 37 -2.01 -6.23 1.94
CA ILE A 37 -2.91 -5.19 1.42
C ILE A 37 -4.29 -5.81 1.27
N LEU A 38 -5.26 -5.27 2.02
CA LEU A 38 -6.65 -5.68 1.97
C LEU A 38 -7.42 -4.66 1.16
N ILE A 39 -8.22 -5.14 0.21
CA ILE A 39 -9.05 -4.31 -0.65
C ILE A 39 -10.47 -4.85 -0.60
N LYS A 40 -11.42 -4.02 -0.18
CA LYS A 40 -12.83 -4.39 -0.09
C LYS A 40 -13.65 -3.54 -1.04
N ASN A 41 -14.47 -4.21 -1.84
CA ASN A 41 -15.47 -3.60 -2.69
C ASN A 41 -16.86 -3.79 -2.06
N PRO A 42 -17.40 -2.79 -1.35
CA PRO A 42 -18.72 -2.88 -0.73
C PRO A 42 -19.86 -2.69 -1.75
N THR A 43 -19.56 -2.42 -3.02
CA THR A 43 -20.55 -2.05 -4.03
C THR A 43 -21.13 -3.25 -4.76
N SER A 44 -22.18 -3.02 -5.55
CA SER A 44 -22.79 -4.02 -6.44
C SER A 44 -22.19 -4.02 -7.84
N LYS A 45 -21.09 -3.29 -8.08
CA LYS A 45 -20.40 -3.23 -9.38
C LYS A 45 -18.92 -3.59 -9.20
N PRO A 46 -18.24 -4.13 -10.22
CA PRO A 46 -16.80 -4.26 -10.17
C PRO A 46 -16.15 -2.87 -10.05
N LEU A 47 -15.02 -2.81 -9.36
CA LEU A 47 -14.18 -1.62 -9.26
C LEU A 47 -12.79 -1.95 -9.77
N GLU A 48 -12.14 -1.00 -10.43
CA GLU A 48 -10.76 -1.13 -10.88
C GLU A 48 -9.84 -0.46 -9.88
N ALA A 49 -8.81 -1.20 -9.45
CA ALA A 49 -7.81 -0.71 -8.53
C ALA A 49 -6.41 -1.10 -9.02
N ASP A 50 -5.59 -0.09 -9.25
CA ASP A 50 -4.16 -0.21 -9.42
C ASP A 50 -3.53 -0.05 -8.02
N VAL A 51 -2.64 -0.96 -7.65
CA VAL A 51 -1.87 -0.87 -6.39
C VAL A 51 -0.39 -0.85 -6.73
N VAL A 52 0.28 0.18 -6.26
CA VAL A 52 1.71 0.40 -6.46
C VAL A 52 2.38 0.46 -5.08
N ILE A 53 3.45 -0.31 -4.95
CA ILE A 53 4.33 -0.29 -3.77
C ILE A 53 5.66 0.26 -4.26
N GLU A 54 6.10 1.37 -3.67
CA GLU A 54 7.41 1.96 -3.95
C GLU A 54 8.23 1.95 -2.66
N TYR A 55 9.55 1.86 -2.81
CA TYR A 55 10.48 1.78 -1.69
C TYR A 55 11.75 2.58 -1.90
N CYS A 56 12.29 3.08 -0.80
CA CYS A 56 13.67 3.57 -0.71
C CYS A 56 14.45 2.57 0.17
N PRO A 57 15.49 1.91 -0.37
CA PRO A 57 16.25 0.93 0.39
C PRO A 57 16.96 1.58 1.59
N SER A 58 17.15 0.81 2.66
CA SER A 58 18.07 1.23 3.72
C SER A 58 19.51 1.21 3.18
N LEU A 59 20.27 2.27 3.42
CA LEU A 59 21.73 2.17 3.31
C LEU A 59 22.24 1.28 4.44
N GLN A 60 23.05 0.28 4.12
CA GLN A 60 23.86 -0.41 5.12
C GLN A 60 24.94 0.56 5.61
N LEU A 61 24.59 1.37 6.61
CA LEU A 61 25.53 2.26 7.29
C LEU A 61 26.34 1.44 8.30
N SER A 62 27.27 0.63 7.81
CA SER A 62 28.17 -0.19 8.63
C SER A 62 29.58 0.38 8.74
N MET A 63 29.74 1.69 8.55
CA MET A 63 31.05 2.34 8.75
C MET A 63 31.19 2.86 10.17
N GLU A 64 32.29 2.50 10.83
CA GLU A 64 32.76 3.17 12.04
C GLU A 64 32.75 4.69 11.80
N GLY A 65 32.09 5.45 12.69
CA GLY A 65 32.10 6.91 12.67
C GLY A 65 30.81 7.59 12.20
N ILE A 66 29.76 6.86 11.80
CA ILE A 66 28.45 7.48 11.53
C ILE A 66 27.69 7.65 12.85
N SER A 67 27.65 8.88 13.35
CA SER A 67 26.82 9.28 14.49
C SER A 67 25.53 9.93 14.02
N LEU A 68 24.48 9.86 14.85
CA LEU A 68 23.26 10.62 14.61
C LEU A 68 23.52 12.13 14.74
N PRO A 69 22.87 12.98 13.92
CA PRO A 69 21.98 12.63 12.82
C PRO A 69 22.78 12.29 11.55
N PHE A 70 22.25 11.36 10.75
CA PHE A 70 22.70 11.16 9.37
C PHE A 70 21.56 11.49 8.40
N ILE A 71 21.92 11.97 7.21
CA ILE A 71 20.97 12.30 6.14
C ILE A 71 21.38 11.47 4.92
N THR A 72 20.42 10.69 4.40
CA THR A 72 20.63 9.83 3.24
C THR A 72 19.57 10.11 2.18
N ASN A 73 20.00 10.24 0.93
CA ASN A 73 19.11 10.45 -0.21
C ASN A 73 19.18 9.23 -1.12
N GLU A 74 18.15 8.40 -1.07
CA GLU A 74 18.02 7.22 -1.92
C GLU A 74 16.98 7.47 -3.00
N LYS A 75 17.18 6.85 -4.18
CA LYS A 75 16.19 6.88 -5.24
C LYS A 75 15.08 5.90 -4.92
N GLU A 76 13.85 6.38 -5.01
CA GLU A 76 12.65 5.55 -4.95
C GLU A 76 12.65 4.53 -6.11
N LYS A 77 12.25 3.30 -5.80
CA LYS A 77 12.17 2.18 -6.74
C LYS A 77 10.82 1.49 -6.61
N PRO A 78 10.23 0.98 -7.70
CA PRO A 78 9.08 0.11 -7.60
C PRO A 78 9.49 -1.21 -6.94
N PHE A 79 8.69 -1.69 -5.98
CA PHE A 79 8.93 -2.98 -5.30
C PHE A 79 8.71 -4.16 -6.26
N LEU A 80 7.67 -4.06 -7.09
CA LEU A 80 7.40 -4.90 -8.24
C LEU A 80 7.04 -3.98 -9.40
N GLU A 81 7.31 -4.38 -10.64
CA GLU A 81 6.88 -3.65 -11.84
C GLU A 81 5.34 -3.64 -11.97
N GLY A 82 4.66 -2.90 -11.11
CA GLY A 82 3.20 -2.75 -11.07
C GLY A 82 2.46 -4.06 -10.83
N LEU A 83 1.57 -4.08 -9.83
CA LEU A 83 0.52 -5.09 -9.89
C LEU A 83 -0.38 -4.73 -11.08
N PRO A 84 -0.72 -5.69 -11.96
CA PRO A 84 -1.67 -5.40 -13.02
C PRO A 84 -2.96 -4.87 -12.40
N SER A 85 -3.62 -3.97 -13.12
CA SER A 85 -4.90 -3.42 -12.70
C SER A 85 -5.82 -4.54 -12.26
N THR A 86 -6.19 -4.52 -10.98
CA THR A 86 -6.94 -5.61 -10.39
C THR A 86 -8.41 -5.21 -10.40
N VAL A 87 -9.21 -5.95 -11.16
CA VAL A 87 -10.67 -5.84 -11.11
C VAL A 87 -11.14 -6.52 -9.82
N ILE A 88 -11.68 -5.73 -8.90
CA ILE A 88 -12.20 -6.20 -7.62
C ILE A 88 -13.70 -6.50 -7.77
N PRO A 89 -14.14 -7.77 -7.67
CA PRO A 89 -15.54 -8.13 -7.85
C PRO A 89 -16.50 -7.38 -6.90
N PRO A 90 -17.78 -7.24 -7.27
CA PRO A 90 -18.81 -6.73 -6.36
C PRO A 90 -18.86 -7.52 -5.05
N ARG A 91 -19.05 -6.83 -3.92
CA ARG A 91 -19.21 -7.43 -2.59
C ARG A 91 -18.11 -8.43 -2.22
N SER A 92 -16.87 -8.18 -2.63
CA SER A 92 -15.74 -9.06 -2.35
C SER A 92 -14.67 -8.36 -1.52
N CYS A 93 -13.78 -9.18 -0.95
CA CYS A 93 -12.53 -8.76 -0.35
C CYS A 93 -11.38 -9.44 -1.10
N THR A 94 -10.43 -8.64 -1.57
CA THR A 94 -9.18 -9.09 -2.17
C THR A 94 -8.08 -8.91 -1.15
N ARG A 95 -7.23 -9.92 -1.00
CA ARG A 95 -6.06 -9.88 -0.13
C ARG A 95 -4.82 -10.12 -0.96
N LEU A 96 -3.87 -9.21 -0.87
CA LEU A 96 -2.57 -9.27 -1.52
C LEU A 96 -1.50 -9.36 -0.44
N GLU A 97 -0.56 -10.28 -0.57
CA GLU A 97 0.50 -10.48 0.41
C GLU A 97 1.87 -10.47 -0.29
N PHE A 98 2.80 -9.72 0.29
CA PHE A 98 4.14 -9.50 -0.25
C PHE A 98 5.20 -9.86 0.78
N ASP A 99 6.25 -10.56 0.34
CA ASP A 99 7.47 -10.74 1.12
C ASP A 99 8.31 -9.47 1.05
N ILE A 100 8.47 -8.80 2.19
CA ILE A 100 9.25 -7.56 2.31
C ILE A 100 10.53 -7.75 3.12
N SER A 101 11.01 -9.00 3.27
CA SER A 101 12.20 -9.33 4.07
C SER A 101 13.45 -8.51 3.69
N SER A 102 13.57 -8.12 2.43
CA SER A 102 14.69 -7.34 1.90
C SER A 102 14.57 -5.82 2.11
N LEU A 103 13.45 -5.34 2.67
CA LEU A 103 13.09 -3.92 2.78
C LEU A 103 13.17 -3.39 4.21
N VAL A 104 13.59 -4.22 5.16
CA VAL A 104 13.80 -3.82 6.57
C VAL A 104 14.72 -2.62 6.69
N ASN A 105 14.40 -1.72 7.62
CA ASN A 105 15.00 -0.38 7.79
C ASN A 105 14.88 0.55 6.58
N GLY A 106 14.21 0.13 5.51
CA GLY A 106 13.87 0.97 4.38
C GLY A 106 12.61 1.79 4.62
N ILE A 107 12.29 2.64 3.66
CA ILE A 107 11.04 3.40 3.63
C ILE A 107 10.15 2.79 2.56
N LEU A 108 8.90 2.51 2.90
CA LEU A 108 7.86 2.10 1.96
C LEU A 108 6.80 3.17 1.84
N HIS A 109 6.12 3.18 0.71
CA HIS A 109 4.79 3.72 0.64
C HIS A 109 3.91 2.79 -0.21
N VAL A 110 2.61 2.77 0.07
CA VAL A 110 1.62 2.10 -0.77
C VAL A 110 0.71 3.16 -1.36
N LYS A 111 0.47 3.08 -2.67
CA LYS A 111 -0.47 3.92 -3.41
C LYS A 111 -1.51 3.03 -4.07
N SER A 112 -2.76 3.44 -4.04
CA SER A 112 -3.77 2.89 -4.93
C SER A 112 -4.38 3.99 -5.77
N THR A 113 -4.62 3.69 -7.04
CA THR A 113 -5.39 4.55 -7.95
C THR A 113 -6.53 3.74 -8.55
N GLY A 114 -7.72 4.32 -8.64
CA GLY A 114 -8.85 3.60 -9.22
C GLY A 114 -10.05 4.50 -9.48
N ASP A 115 -11.12 3.89 -9.98
CA ASP A 115 -12.39 4.55 -10.32
C ASP A 115 -13.34 4.69 -9.12
N TYR A 116 -12.84 4.43 -7.91
CA TYR A 116 -13.55 4.57 -6.67
C TYR A 116 -13.56 6.01 -6.16
N LEU A 117 -14.65 6.39 -5.47
CA LEU A 117 -14.74 7.70 -4.82
C LEU A 117 -13.87 7.74 -3.55
N VAL A 118 -13.36 8.93 -3.20
CA VAL A 118 -12.63 9.16 -1.93
C VAL A 118 -13.43 10.09 -1.02
N GLY A 119 -13.31 9.92 0.30
CA GLY A 119 -13.79 10.91 1.28
C GLY A 119 -14.16 10.31 2.64
N GLU A 120 -14.52 11.16 3.58
CA GLU A 120 -14.47 10.95 5.03
C GLU A 120 -15.32 9.81 5.64
N ARG A 121 -16.19 9.13 4.87
CA ARG A 121 -17.03 8.02 5.37
C ARG A 121 -16.88 6.78 4.47
N PRO A 122 -16.66 5.58 5.04
CA PRO A 122 -16.43 4.33 4.28
C PRO A 122 -17.62 3.90 3.40
N LEU A 123 -18.85 4.22 3.81
CA LEU A 123 -20.10 3.63 3.27
C LEU A 123 -20.70 4.34 2.03
N ARG A 124 -19.93 5.07 1.23
CA ARG A 124 -20.45 5.78 0.03
C ARG A 124 -20.00 5.18 -1.31
N GLY A 125 -19.92 3.85 -1.37
CA GLY A 125 -19.58 3.14 -2.61
C GLY A 125 -18.11 3.24 -3.00
N LYS A 126 -17.22 3.24 -1.99
CA LYS A 126 -15.78 3.46 -2.12
C LYS A 126 -15.04 2.14 -1.99
N LEU A 127 -13.92 2.00 -2.69
CA LEU A 127 -12.97 0.93 -2.42
C LEU A 127 -12.33 1.22 -1.06
N GLU A 128 -12.50 0.29 -0.10
CA GLU A 128 -11.81 0.36 1.18
C GLU A 128 -10.48 -0.38 1.02
N ILE A 129 -9.37 0.27 1.36
CA ILE A 129 -8.04 -0.34 1.34
C ILE A 129 -7.43 -0.22 2.74
N GLU A 130 -6.77 -1.29 3.17
CA GLU A 130 -5.99 -1.32 4.41
C GLU A 130 -4.63 -1.93 4.11
N VAL A 131 -3.61 -1.44 4.79
CA VAL A 131 -2.24 -1.95 4.70
C VAL A 131 -1.80 -2.38 6.09
N VAL A 132 -1.32 -3.61 6.21
CA VAL A 132 -0.87 -4.19 7.48
C VAL A 132 0.47 -4.87 7.27
N GLY A 133 1.50 -4.39 7.95
CA GLY A 133 2.82 -5.02 7.99
C GLY A 133 3.05 -5.82 9.26
N GLY A 134 3.97 -6.78 9.21
CA GLY A 134 4.37 -7.53 10.38
C GLY A 134 5.19 -8.76 10.08
N ALA A 135 5.21 -9.67 11.05
CA ALA A 135 5.78 -11.00 10.91
C ALA A 135 4.77 -11.95 10.26
N GLY A 136 5.15 -12.52 9.12
CA GLY A 136 4.42 -13.57 8.44
C GLY A 136 4.47 -14.90 9.19
N LEU A 137 3.55 -15.81 8.85
CA LEU A 137 3.57 -17.18 9.37
C LEU A 137 4.82 -17.93 8.88
N SER A 138 5.25 -18.95 9.65
CA SER A 138 6.53 -19.67 9.47
C SER A 138 6.76 -20.29 8.10
N HIS A 139 5.69 -20.53 7.31
CA HIS A 139 5.80 -20.97 5.94
C HIS A 139 5.45 -19.81 4.99
N PRO A 140 6.27 -19.53 3.96
CA PRO A 140 6.04 -18.41 3.05
C PRO A 140 4.73 -18.53 2.27
N THR A 141 4.19 -19.74 2.12
CA THR A 141 2.90 -20.01 1.47
C THR A 141 1.69 -19.89 2.39
N ASN A 142 1.90 -19.87 3.72
CA ASN A 142 0.80 -19.71 4.67
C ASN A 142 0.41 -18.23 4.71
N PRO A 143 -0.82 -17.87 4.32
CA PRO A 143 -1.21 -16.47 4.29
C PRO A 143 -1.46 -15.92 5.70
N GLY A 144 -1.21 -14.62 5.88
CA GLY A 144 -1.46 -13.89 7.12
C GLY A 144 -0.20 -13.60 7.94
N LEU A 145 -0.42 -13.08 9.14
CA LEU A 145 0.62 -12.62 10.06
C LEU A 145 0.57 -13.42 11.37
N SER A 146 1.73 -13.76 11.93
CA SER A 146 1.83 -14.20 13.32
C SER A 146 1.62 -13.01 14.25
N VAL A 147 2.22 -11.86 13.90
CA VAL A 147 2.11 -10.59 14.65
C VAL A 147 2.10 -9.43 13.66
N ALA A 148 1.15 -8.51 13.84
CA ALA A 148 1.15 -7.23 13.13
C ALA A 148 2.00 -6.21 13.89
N ASP A 149 2.77 -5.41 13.15
CA ASP A 149 3.52 -4.29 13.72
C ASP A 149 2.61 -3.03 13.68
N PRO A 150 2.26 -2.43 14.83
CA PRO A 150 1.42 -1.23 14.88
C PRO A 150 1.97 -0.06 14.06
N SER A 151 3.29 0.05 13.86
CA SER A 151 3.86 1.12 13.03
C SER A 151 3.65 0.92 11.53
N MET A 152 3.11 -0.23 11.13
CA MET A 152 2.84 -0.62 9.75
C MET A 152 1.35 -0.92 9.50
N VAL A 153 0.46 -0.42 10.35
CA VAL A 153 -1.00 -0.54 10.19
C VAL A 153 -1.58 0.78 9.71
N PHE A 154 -2.21 0.76 8.54
CA PHE A 154 -2.87 1.91 7.93
C PHE A 154 -4.28 1.52 7.52
N HIS A 155 -5.27 2.05 8.24
CA HIS A 155 -6.66 1.92 7.87
C HIS A 155 -7.01 2.93 6.78
N TYR A 156 -8.13 2.69 6.08
CA TYR A 156 -8.64 3.64 5.08
C TYR A 156 -8.74 5.08 5.61
N GLY A 157 -9.10 5.26 6.88
CA GLY A 157 -9.20 6.58 7.52
C GLY A 157 -7.86 7.29 7.72
N ASP A 158 -6.76 6.54 7.76
CA ASP A 158 -5.40 7.07 7.92
C ASP A 158 -4.79 7.47 6.57
N MET A 159 -5.40 7.02 5.47
CA MET A 159 -4.87 7.24 4.13
C MET A 159 -5.14 8.66 3.64
N LYS A 160 -4.15 9.23 2.95
CA LYS A 160 -4.24 10.55 2.34
C LYS A 160 -4.79 10.45 0.94
N ALA A 161 -5.79 11.26 0.63
CA ALA A 161 -6.31 11.45 -0.71
C ALA A 161 -5.45 12.46 -1.47
N ILE A 162 -4.95 12.09 -2.64
CA ILE A 162 -4.27 13.00 -3.56
C ILE A 162 -5.16 13.12 -4.80
N LEU A 163 -5.63 14.34 -5.06
CA LEU A 163 -6.26 14.69 -6.32
C LEU A 163 -5.15 15.23 -7.23
N PHE A 164 -4.76 14.44 -8.22
CA PHE A 164 -4.00 14.97 -9.34
C PHE A 164 -4.99 15.75 -10.21
N GLY A 165 -4.89 17.09 -10.18
CA GLY A 165 -5.55 17.94 -11.17
C GLY A 165 -4.86 17.74 -12.51
N ASN A 166 -5.65 17.47 -13.56
CA ASN A 166 -5.18 17.56 -14.95
C ASN A 166 -4.72 18.99 -15.26
#